data_AF-A0A351BIF8-F1
#
_entry.id   AF-A0A351BIF8-F1
#
_cell.length_a   1.000
_cell.length_b   1.000
_cell.length_c   1.000
_cell.angle_alpha   90.00
_cell.angle_beta   90.00
_cell.angle_gamma   90.00
#
_symmetry.space_group_name_H-M   'P 1'
#
loop_
_entity.id
_entity.type
_entity.pdbx_description
1 polymer ?
#
loop_
_entity_poly.entity_id
_entity_poly.type
_entity_poly.pdbx_seq_one_letter_code
_entity_poly.pdbx_strand_id
1 'polypeptide(L)' 'GSGEIESAHRYVIQDRLKRAGAWWKLKNAKHMLALRVCRANQEWDRYWQSRRQQAA' A
#
# COMPACT_ATOMS: atom_id res chain seq x y z
N GLY A 1 -7.21 11.13 20.83
CA GLY A 1 -6.51 9.85 20.64
C GLY A 1 -6.48 9.55 19.16
N SER A 2 -5.31 9.66 18.53
CA SER A 2 -5.10 9.32 17.11
C SER A 2 -3.76 8.61 16.92
N GLY A 3 -3.16 8.10 18.00
CA GLY A 3 -1.85 7.47 17.96
C GLY A 3 -1.82 6.24 17.06
N GLU A 4 -2.90 5.45 17.04
CA GLU A 4 -3.02 4.24 16.22
C GLU A 4 -3.20 4.55 14.73
N ILE A 5 -4.02 5.55 14.39
CA ILE A 5 -4.23 5.96 12.99
C ILE A 5 -2.99 6.67 12.43
N GLU A 6 -2.34 7.53 13.22
CA GLU A 6 -1.13 8.22 12.79
C GLU A 6 0.07 7.28 12.67
N SER A 7 0.19 6.29 13.55
CA SER A 7 1.21 5.26 13.43
C SER A 7 0.97 4.36 12.22
N ALA A 8 -0.28 3.94 11.97
CA ALA A 8 -0.63 3.20 10.74
C ALA A 8 -0.27 4.01 9.49
N HIS A 9 -0.61 5.30 9.42
CA HIS A 9 -0.25 6.15 8.28
C HIS A 9 1.28 6.27 8.10
N ARG A 10 2.04 6.44 9.19
CA ARG A 10 3.51 6.53 9.15
C ARG A 10 4.16 5.21 8.69
N TYR A 11 3.76 4.08 9.26
CA TYR A 11 4.38 2.78 8.96
C TYR A 11 3.90 2.17 7.64
N VAL A 12 2.61 2.29 7.32
CA VAL A 12 2.04 1.68 6.11
C VAL A 12 2.39 2.51 4.87
N ILE A 13 2.37 3.84 4.95
CA ILE A 13 2.42 4.70 3.77
C ILE A 13 3.74 5.48 3.69
N GLN A 14 4.12 6.14 4.79
CA GLN A 14 5.18 7.14 4.77
C GLN A 14 6.57 6.53 4.50
N ASP A 15 6.88 5.37 5.09
CA ASP A 15 8.15 4.66 4.89
C ASP A 15 8.46 4.39 3.41
N ARG A 16 7.44 4.02 2.61
CA ARG A 16 7.65 3.68 1.20
C ARG A 16 7.55 4.88 0.28
N LEU A 17 6.59 5.78 0.50
CA LEU A 17 6.36 6.92 -0.39
C LEU A 17 7.39 8.03 -0.20
N LYS A 18 7.90 8.23 1.02
CA LYS A 18 8.91 9.27 1.32
C LYS A 18 10.35 8.75 1.33
N ARG A 19 10.58 7.54 0.83
CA ARG A 19 11.93 6.97 0.71
C ARG A 19 12.76 7.83 -0.25
N ALA A 20 13.95 8.24 0.19
CA ALA A 20 14.85 9.07 -0.60
C ALA A 20 15.14 8.43 -1.97
N GLY A 21 15.11 9.23 -3.03
CA GLY A 21 15.28 8.77 -4.42
C GLY A 21 14.02 8.17 -5.06
N ALA A 22 12.91 7.99 -4.33
CA ALA A 22 11.66 7.57 -4.93
C ALA A 22 10.93 8.76 -5.58
N TRP A 23 10.55 8.60 -6.85
CA TRP A 23 9.71 9.55 -7.59
C TRP A 23 8.44 8.84 -8.06
N TRP A 24 7.29 9.48 -7.84
CA TRP A 24 5.99 8.86 -8.12
C TRP A 24 5.13 9.74 -9.02
N LYS A 25 4.61 9.16 -10.10
CA LYS A 25 3.41 9.72 -10.75
C LYS A 25 2.21 9.46 -9.85
N LEU A 26 1.27 10.40 -9.75
CA LEU A 26 0.09 10.29 -8.86
C LEU A 26 -0.65 8.96 -9.02
N LYS A 27 -0.84 8.50 -10.27
CA LYS A 27 -1.45 7.20 -10.57
C LYS A 27 -0.69 6.01 -9.96
N ASN A 28 0.64 6.04 -9.99
CA ASN A 28 1.48 4.97 -9.46
C ASN A 28 1.53 5.03 -7.94
N ALA A 29 1.54 6.24 -7.35
CA ALA A 29 1.46 6.42 -5.89
C ALA A 29 0.16 5.82 -5.34
N LYS A 30 -0.99 6.04 -6.02
CA LYS A 30 -2.28 5.45 -5.63
C LYS A 30 -2.26 3.93 -5.65
N HIS A 31 -1.69 3.30 -6.68
CA HIS A 31 -1.56 1.84 -6.73
C HIS A 31 -0.65 1.30 -5.62
N MET A 32 0.49 1.97 -5.36
CA MET A 32 1.39 1.57 -4.28
C MET A 32 0.76 1.71 -2.90
N LEU A 33 -0.04 2.75 -2.69
CA LEU A 33 -0.81 2.93 -1.47
C LEU A 33 -1.77 1.74 -1.25
N ALA A 34 -2.54 1.38 -2.27
CA ALA A 34 -3.47 0.26 -2.20
C ALA A 34 -2.75 -1.06 -1.87
N LEU A 35 -1.59 -1.32 -2.47
CA LEU A 35 -0.78 -2.51 -2.17
C LEU A 35 -0.27 -2.53 -0.72
N ARG A 36 0.13 -1.38 -0.17
CA ARG A 36 0.59 -1.28 1.22
C ARG A 36 -0.54 -1.51 2.21
N VAL A 37 -1.73 -0.95 1.95
CA VAL A 37 -2.93 -1.18 2.76
C VAL A 37 -3.33 -2.65 2.73
N CYS A 38 -3.40 -3.27 1.55
CA CYS A 38 -3.70 -4.69 1.40
C CYS A 38 -2.72 -5.57 2.21
N ARG A 39 -1.43 -5.24 2.18
CA ARG A 39 -0.41 -5.95 2.97
C ARG A 39 -0.58 -5.75 4.48
N ALA A 40 -0.92 -4.53 4.92
CA ALA A 40 -1.18 -4.24 6.33
C ALA A 40 -2.41 -4.97 6.86
N ASN A 41 -3.44 -5.14 6.02
CA ASN A 41 -4.65 -5.88 6.33
C ASN A 41 -4.50 -7.41 6.24
N GLN A 42 -3.31 -7.93 5.94
CA GLN A 42 -3.06 -9.37 5.71
C GLN A 42 -3.87 -9.98 4.55
N GLU A 43 -4.28 -9.16 3.58
CA GLU A 43 -5.10 -9.58 2.43
C GLU A 43 -4.26 -9.88 1.17
N TRP A 44 -2.94 -9.94 1.33
CA TRP A 44 -1.97 -10.03 0.24
C TRP A 44 -2.23 -11.22 -0.70
N ASP A 45 -2.42 -12.41 -0.14
CA ASP A 45 -2.70 -13.62 -0.91
C ASP A 45 -4.02 -13.56 -1.67
N ARG A 46 -5.08 -13.05 -1.03
CA ARG A 46 -6.40 -12.88 -1.66
C ARG A 46 -6.34 -11.90 -2.83
N TYR A 47 -5.63 -10.79 -2.67
CA TYR A 47 -5.43 -9.81 -3.73
C TYR A 47 -4.78 -10.44 -4.96
N TRP A 48 -3.68 -11.17 -4.80
CA TRP A 48 -2.97 -11.79 -5.93
C TRP A 48 -3.71 -12.97 -6.53
N GLN A 49 -4.51 -13.70 -5.75
CA GLN A 49 -5.40 -14.73 -6.29
C GLN A 49 -6.48 -14.11 -7.19
N SER A 50 -7.15 -13.05 -6.72
CA SER A 50 -8.17 -12.34 -7.52
C SER A 50 -7.57 -11.73 -8.79
N ARG A 51 -6.38 -11.12 -8.70
CA ARG A 51 -5.68 -10.56 -9.87
C ARG A 51 -5.31 -11.61 -10.91
N ARG A 52 -4.87 -12.79 -10.49
CA ARG A 52 -4.57 -13.91 -11.40
C ARG A 52 -5.83 -14.43 -12.10
N GLN A 53 -6.95 -14.49 -11.40
CA GLN A 53 -8.24 -14.89 -11.97
C GLN A 53 -8.78 -13.89 -12.99
N GLN A 54 -8.54 -12.59 -12.81
CA GLN A 54 -8.94 -11.55 -13.78
C GLN A 54 -8.07 -11.50 -15.04
N ALA A 55 -6.87 -12.08 -15.00
CA ALA A 55 -5.92 -12.09 -16.10
C ALA A 55 -5.98 -13.37 -16.94
N ALA A 56 -6.79 -14.35 -16.52
CA ALA A 56 -7.12 -15.56 -17.25
C ALA A 56 -8.39 -15.35 -18.08
#